data_AF-A0A9E0RXK9-F1
#
_entry.id   AF-A0A9E0RXK9-F1
#
_cell.length_a   1.000
_cell.length_b   1.000
_cell.length_c   1.000
_cell.angle_alpha   90.00
_cell.angle_beta   90.00
_cell.angle_gamma   90.00
#
_symmetry.space_group_name_H-M   'P 1'
#
loop_
_entity.id
_entity.type
_entity.pdbx_description
1 polymer ?
#
loop_
_entity_poly.entity_id
_entity_poly.type
_entity_poly.pdbx_seq_one_letter_code
_entity_poly.pdbx_strand_id
1 'polypeptide(L)'
;LSELRRVLKPDGRILFSEHGLAPEEGVAKWQRRIEPVWKALAGGCHLTRDTHKMLEAGGFRVDEEQTMYMPSTPKIAGFVSWGAASAT
;
A
#
# COMPACT_ATOMS: atom_id res chain seq x y z
N LEU A 1 11.00 0.10 -4.59
CA LEU A 1 11.41 0.78 -3.34
C LEU A 1 12.92 1.04 -3.27
N SER A 2 13.77 0.12 -3.75
CA SER A 2 15.22 0.36 -3.91
C SER A 2 15.53 1.67 -4.65
N GLU A 3 14.84 1.93 -5.77
CA GLU A 3 15.04 3.18 -6.52
C GLU A 3 14.62 4.42 -5.74
N LEU A 4 13.53 4.36 -4.95
CA LEU A 4 13.17 5.47 -4.07
C LEU A 4 14.29 5.74 -3.08
N ARG A 5 14.86 4.69 -2.47
CA ARG A 5 15.96 4.83 -1.52
C ARG A 5 17.21 5.41 -2.18
N ARG A 6 17.50 5.03 -3.42
CA ARG A 6 18.65 5.51 -4.19
C ARG A 6 18.56 7.00 -4.52
N VAL A 7 17.36 7.51 -4.82
CA VAL A 7 17.16 8.91 -5.25
C VAL A 7 16.76 9.86 -4.13
N LEU A 8 16.38 9.34 -2.97
CA LEU A 8 16.00 10.16 -1.83
C LEU A 8 17.21 10.89 -1.28
N LYS A 9 17.08 12.21 -1.05
CA LYS A 9 18.12 13.00 -0.38
C LYS A 9 18.35 12.51 1.05
N PRO A 10 19.52 12.79 1.66
CA PRO A 10 19.67 12.72 3.11
C PRO A 10 18.54 13.52 3.79
N ASP A 11 17.86 12.90 4.75
CA ASP A 11 16.68 13.44 5.45
C ASP A 11 15.43 13.66 4.58
N GLY A 12 15.39 13.05 3.39
CA GLY A 12 14.19 13.03 2.56
C GLY A 12 13.10 12.17 3.18
N ARG A 13 11.85 12.55 2.93
CA ARG A 13 10.66 11.76 3.25
C ARG A 13 9.99 11.31 1.97
N ILE A 14 9.45 10.11 1.99
CA ILE A 14 8.51 9.64 0.98
C ILE A 14 7.10 9.91 1.51
N LEU A 15 6.24 10.44 0.66
CA LEU A 15 4.81 10.48 0.89
C LEU A 15 4.17 9.35 0.07
N PHE A 16 3.28 8.58 0.68
CA PHE A 16 2.59 7.48 0.03
C PHE A 16 1.07 7.62 0.18
N SER A 17 0.34 7.10 -0.79
CA SER A 17 -1.12 6.98 -0.79
C SER A 17 -1.48 5.82 -1.71
N GLU A 18 -1.77 4.67 -1.13
CA GLU A 18 -1.83 3.39 -1.83
C GLU A 18 -3.10 2.63 -1.48
N HIS A 19 -3.62 1.89 -2.46
CA HIS A 19 -4.61 0.84 -2.23
C HIS A 19 -3.89 -0.45 -1.85
N GLY A 20 -4.47 -1.24 -0.94
CA GLY A 20 -3.78 -2.45 -0.52
C GLY A 20 -4.61 -3.42 0.31
N LEU A 21 -3.86 -4.28 1.00
CA LEU A 21 -4.38 -5.39 1.78
C LEU A 21 -5.13 -4.88 3.01
N ALA A 22 -6.41 -5.22 3.10
CA ALA A 22 -7.24 -4.89 4.25
C ALA A 22 -6.82 -5.71 5.49
N PRO A 23 -6.95 -5.15 6.71
CA PRO A 23 -6.61 -5.86 7.95
C PRO A 23 -7.61 -6.97 8.28
N GLU A 24 -8.84 -6.90 7.80
CA GLU A 24 -9.85 -7.92 8.02
C GLU A 24 -9.61 -9.16 7.14
N GLU A 25 -9.34 -10.30 7.76
CA GLU A 25 -9.03 -11.55 7.06
C GLU A 25 -10.13 -11.99 6.07
N GLY A 26 -11.40 -11.67 6.37
CA GLY A 26 -12.51 -11.91 5.44
C GLY A 26 -12.41 -11.12 4.15
N VAL A 27 -12.04 -9.84 4.23
CA VAL A 27 -11.83 -8.97 3.06
C VAL A 27 -10.56 -9.38 2.33
N ALA A 28 -9.47 -9.63 3.06
CA ALA A 28 -8.20 -10.09 2.50
C ALA A 28 -8.33 -11.39 1.69
N LYS A 29 -9.15 -12.35 2.16
CA LYS A 29 -9.46 -13.58 1.41
C LYS A 29 -10.10 -13.28 0.06
N TRP A 30 -11.04 -12.35 0.01
CA TRP A 30 -11.67 -11.92 -1.25
C TRP A 30 -10.70 -11.16 -2.14
N GLN A 31 -9.89 -10.26 -1.57
CA GLN A 31 -8.83 -9.55 -2.30
C GLN A 31 -7.90 -10.54 -3.03
N ARG A 32 -7.40 -11.57 -2.33
CA ARG A 32 -6.56 -12.63 -2.92
C ARG A 32 -7.27 -13.39 -4.05
N ARG A 33 -8.59 -13.54 -3.96
CA ARG A 33 -9.39 -14.29 -4.95
C ARG A 33 -9.64 -13.47 -6.23
N ILE A 34 -9.82 -12.16 -6.11
CA ILE A 34 -10.08 -11.28 -7.25
C ILE A 34 -8.81 -10.69 -7.88
N GLU A 35 -7.70 -10.63 -7.13
CA GLU A 35 -6.39 -10.09 -7.52
C GLU A 35 -5.94 -10.47 -8.95
N PRO A 36 -6.05 -11.74 -9.41
CA PRO A 36 -5.56 -12.10 -10.75
C PRO A 36 -6.27 -11.34 -11.88
N VAL A 37 -7.59 -11.15 -11.75
CA VAL A 37 -8.39 -10.40 -12.72
C VAL A 37 -8.26 -8.90 -12.47
N TRP A 38 -8.23 -8.49 -11.20
CA TRP A 38 -8.12 -7.08 -10.82
C TRP A 38 -6.89 -6.41 -11.40
N LYS A 39 -5.70 -7.03 -11.28
CA LYS A 39 -4.45 -6.47 -11.83
C LYS A 39 -4.54 -6.16 -13.32
N ALA A 40 -5.21 -7.01 -14.10
CA ALA A 40 -5.35 -6.82 -15.53
C ALA A 40 -6.31 -5.67 -15.88
N LEU A 41 -7.36 -5.46 -15.08
CA LEU A 41 -8.37 -4.43 -15.32
C LEU A 41 -8.01 -3.07 -14.69
N ALA A 42 -7.27 -3.06 -13.59
CA ALA A 42 -6.99 -1.88 -12.77
C ALA A 42 -5.57 -1.34 -12.96
N GLY A 43 -5.04 -1.39 -14.19
CA GLY A 43 -3.75 -0.80 -14.54
C GLY A 43 -2.56 -1.37 -13.76
N GLY A 44 -2.62 -2.64 -13.36
CA GLY A 44 -1.59 -3.28 -12.54
C GLY A 44 -1.70 -3.03 -11.04
N CYS A 45 -2.79 -2.44 -10.54
CA CYS A 45 -3.05 -2.29 -9.12
C CYS A 45 -3.12 -3.65 -8.40
N HIS A 46 -2.53 -3.73 -7.21
CA HIS A 46 -2.47 -4.94 -6.40
C HIS A 46 -3.20 -4.73 -5.05
N LEU A 47 -4.31 -5.42 -4.85
CA LEU A 47 -5.11 -5.39 -3.62
C LEU A 47 -4.48 -6.19 -2.48
N THR A 48 -3.53 -7.08 -2.78
CA THR A 48 -2.89 -7.93 -1.75
C THR A 48 -1.55 -7.41 -1.26
N ARG A 49 -1.16 -6.18 -1.63
CA ARG A 49 0.07 -5.55 -1.15
C ARG A 49 -0.15 -4.87 0.18
N ASP A 50 0.75 -5.15 1.11
CA ASP A 50 0.80 -4.52 2.43
C ASP A 50 1.86 -3.40 2.35
N THR A 51 1.39 -2.16 2.18
CA THR A 51 2.25 -0.98 1.96
C THR A 51 3.27 -0.81 3.09
N HIS A 52 2.82 -0.96 4.34
CA HIS A 52 3.66 -0.86 5.53
C HIS A 52 4.82 -1.86 5.45
N LYS A 53 4.51 -3.15 5.30
CA LYS A 53 5.55 -4.20 5.25
C LYS A 53 6.47 -4.04 4.04
N MET A 54 5.95 -3.58 2.92
CA MET A 54 6.77 -3.30 1.74
C MET A 54 7.76 -2.17 2.02
N LEU A 55 7.33 -1.08 2.67
CA LEU A 55 8.20 0.02 3.08
C LEU A 55 9.29 -0.45 4.05
N GLU A 56 8.94 -1.22 5.08
CA GLU A 56 9.90 -1.80 6.03
C GLU A 56 10.94 -2.67 5.31
N ALA A 57 10.50 -3.61 4.48
CA ALA A 57 11.38 -4.46 3.68
C ALA A 57 12.24 -3.65 2.69
N GLY A 58 11.79 -2.46 2.29
CA GLY A 58 12.49 -1.52 1.43
C GLY A 58 13.55 -0.67 2.14
N GLY A 59 13.74 -0.84 3.46
CA GLY A 59 14.65 -0.03 4.26
C GLY A 59 14.07 1.36 4.56
N PHE A 60 12.78 1.42 4.86
CA PHE A 60 12.10 2.63 5.31
C PHE A 60 11.42 2.37 6.65
N ARG A 61 11.40 3.40 7.49
CA ARG A 61 10.60 3.45 8.70
C ARG A 61 9.36 4.28 8.41
N VAL A 62 8.19 3.71 8.64
CA VAL A 62 6.92 4.46 8.55
C VAL A 62 6.86 5.45 9.70
N ASP A 63 6.75 6.74 9.39
CA ASP A 63 6.69 7.83 10.37
C ASP A 63 5.25 8.07 10.82
N GLU A 64 4.34 8.08 9.85
CA GLU A 64 2.92 8.36 10.01
C GLU A 64 2.14 7.46 9.06
N GLU A 65 1.05 6.86 9.52
CA GLU A 65 0.16 6.05 8.70
C GLU A 65 -1.29 6.28 9.13
N GLN A 66 -2.13 6.51 8.13
CA GLN A 66 -3.57 6.54 8.26
C GLN A 66 -4.16 5.54 7.28
N THR A 67 -5.30 4.96 7.66
CA THR A 67 -6.02 4.01 6.82
C THR A 67 -7.50 4.31 6.82
N MET A 68 -8.16 3.98 5.71
CA MET A 68 -9.61 4.03 5.63
C MET A 68 -10.14 3.11 4.54
N TYR A 69 -11.45 2.89 4.56
CA TYR A 69 -12.18 2.46 3.38
C TYR A 69 -12.69 3.70 2.64
N MET A 70 -12.31 3.84 1.36
CA MET A 70 -12.80 4.93 0.53
C MET A 70 -14.33 4.95 0.48
N PRO A 71 -14.96 6.14 0.63
CA PRO A 71 -16.41 6.25 0.52
C PRO A 71 -16.90 5.75 -0.84
N SER A 72 -18.09 5.16 -0.85
CA SER A 72 -18.73 4.67 -2.09
C SER A 72 -17.92 3.64 -2.89
N THR A 73 -16.93 2.99 -2.27
CA THR A 73 -16.09 1.96 -2.90
C THR A 73 -16.32 0.61 -2.23
N PRO A 74 -16.41 -0.50 -2.99
CA PRO A 74 -16.49 -1.84 -2.39
C PRO A 74 -15.31 -2.12 -1.47
N LYS A 75 -15.54 -2.72 -0.29
CA LYS A 75 -14.48 -3.00 0.69
C LYS A 75 -13.27 -3.75 0.11
N ILE A 76 -13.52 -4.70 -0.79
CA ILE A 76 -12.48 -5.49 -1.45
C ILE A 76 -11.52 -4.65 -2.30
N ALA A 77 -11.93 -3.45 -2.73
CA ALA A 77 -11.15 -2.57 -3.60
C ALA A 77 -10.79 -1.22 -2.95
N GLY A 78 -11.47 -0.85 -1.86
CA GLY A 78 -11.43 0.51 -1.32
C GLY A 78 -10.57 0.69 -0.08
N PHE A 79 -9.85 -0.33 0.40
CA PHE A 79 -8.93 -0.14 1.52
C PHE A 79 -7.69 0.62 1.06
N VAL A 80 -7.43 1.75 1.70
CA VAL A 80 -6.30 2.64 1.40
C VAL A 80 -5.48 2.96 2.64
N SER A 81 -4.19 3.13 2.43
CA SER A 81 -3.20 3.60 3.40
C SER A 81 -2.47 4.81 2.86
N TRP A 82 -2.30 5.86 3.66
CA TRP A 82 -1.49 7.03 3.29
C TRP A 82 -0.68 7.54 4.47
N GLY A 83 0.40 8.26 4.17
CA GLY A 83 1.28 8.77 5.20
C GLY A 83 2.67 9.13 4.71
N ALA A 84 3.63 9.07 5.63
CA ALA A 84 5.02 9.41 5.39
C ALA A 84 5.98 8.33 5.90
N ALA A 85 7.09 8.15 5.20
CA ALA A 85 8.17 7.26 5.61
C ALA A 85 9.54 7.88 5.32
N SER A 86 10.53 7.50 6.12
CA SER A 86 11.91 7.96 6.01
C SER A 86 12.86 6.78 5.84
N ALA A 87 13.96 6.97 5.13
CA ALA A 87 14.97 5.92 4.97
C ALA A 87 15.60 5.56 6.33
N THR A 88 15.77 4.26 6.59
CA THR A 88 16.51 3.75 7.76
C THR A 88 18.01 3.75 7.54
#